data_AF-A0A0W8FNY0-F1
#
_entry.id   AF-A0A0W8FNY0-F1
#
_cell.length_a   1.000
_cell.length_b   1.000
_cell.length_c   1.000
_cell.angle_alpha   90.00
_cell.angle_beta   90.00
_cell.angle_gamma   90.00
#
_symmetry.space_group_name_H-M   'P 1'
#
loop_
_entity.id
_entity.type
_entity.pdbx_description
1 polymer ?
#
loop_
_entity_poly.entity_id
_entity_poly.type
_entity_poly.pdbx_seq_one_letter_code
_entity_poly.pdbx_strand_id
1 'polypeptide(L)'
;MKKKLALAIILVFVMIPLVSFARTAISDSELDSVIAQEGVTIEFVNLTLNNVSLTTFAWGDAGGFTGYTGDGWAGLGNITIGGDLVVMNGPMVIDIGTNGTTRVNILLPTISLGGTNGMNVTASIKLDSTSALSGASATAGVLDIKGLKGQISGTLQVYAH
;
A
#
# COMPACT_ATOMS: atom_id res chain seq x y z
N MET A 1 -56.39 -48.85 -7.71
CA MET A 1 -55.84 -47.60 -7.13
C MET A 1 -55.12 -47.84 -5.80
N LYS A 2 -55.73 -48.52 -4.82
CA LYS A 2 -55.13 -48.80 -3.48
C LYS A 2 -53.74 -49.46 -3.51
N LYS A 3 -53.50 -50.44 -4.40
CA LYS A 3 -52.20 -51.15 -4.53
C LYS A 3 -51.07 -50.26 -5.09
N LYS A 4 -51.38 -49.34 -6.01
CA LYS A 4 -50.40 -48.39 -6.56
C LYS A 4 -50.04 -47.30 -5.54
N LEU A 5 -51.02 -46.88 -4.73
CA LEU A 5 -50.80 -45.94 -3.63
C LEU A 5 -49.93 -46.55 -2.52
N ALA A 6 -50.18 -47.82 -2.16
CA ALA A 6 -49.35 -48.53 -1.19
C ALA A 6 -47.89 -48.65 -1.65
N LEU A 7 -47.66 -48.94 -2.94
CA LEU A 7 -46.31 -49.03 -3.51
C LEU A 7 -45.58 -47.67 -3.49
N ALA A 8 -46.28 -46.57 -3.78
CA ALA A 8 -45.70 -45.22 -3.73
C ALA A 8 -45.32 -44.83 -2.29
N ILE A 9 -46.14 -45.18 -1.30
CA ILE A 9 -45.84 -44.93 0.12
C ILE A 9 -44.60 -45.72 0.55
N ILE A 10 -44.51 -47.00 0.18
CA ILE A 10 -43.34 -47.84 0.48
C ILE A 10 -42.07 -47.25 -0.15
N LEU A 11 -42.14 -46.80 -1.41
CA LEU A 11 -41.02 -46.15 -2.10
C LEU A 11 -40.56 -44.88 -1.38
N VAL A 12 -41.48 -44.05 -0.87
CA VAL A 12 -41.14 -42.86 -0.08
C VAL A 12 -40.45 -43.26 1.23
N PHE A 13 -40.95 -44.26 1.94
CA PHE A 13 -40.32 -44.74 3.18
C PHE A 13 -38.94 -45.37 2.97
N VAL A 14 -38.70 -45.99 1.80
CA VAL A 14 -37.39 -46.53 1.43
C VAL A 14 -36.42 -45.43 0.99
N MET A 15 -36.91 -44.36 0.37
CA MET A 15 -36.09 -43.23 -0.10
C MET A 15 -35.70 -42.25 1.01
N ILE A 16 -36.52 -42.09 2.07
CA ILE A 16 -36.23 -41.17 3.19
C ILE A 16 -34.86 -41.43 3.85
N PRO A 17 -34.49 -42.67 4.21
CA PRO A 17 -33.16 -42.98 4.76
C PRO A 17 -32.04 -42.63 3.77
N LEU A 18 -32.21 -42.98 2.50
CA LEU A 18 -31.19 -42.77 1.46
C LEU A 18 -30.90 -41.28 1.21
N VAL A 19 -31.91 -40.41 1.31
CA VAL A 19 -31.74 -38.96 1.18
C VAL A 19 -31.10 -38.35 2.44
N SER A 20 -31.34 -38.93 3.63
CA SER A 20 -30.72 -38.51 4.90
C SER A 20 -29.22 -38.81 4.95
N PHE A 21 -28.76 -39.89 4.30
CA PHE A 21 -27.34 -40.25 4.20
C PHE A 21 -26.63 -39.65 2.98
N ALA A 22 -27.36 -39.02 2.05
CA ALA A 22 -26.77 -38.38 0.87
C ALA A 22 -26.12 -37.00 1.17
N ARG A 23 -26.31 -36.48 2.39
CA ARG A 23 -25.61 -35.29 2.86
C ARG A 23 -24.55 -35.73 3.85
N THR A 24 -23.29 -35.76 3.41
CA THR A 24 -22.16 -35.78 4.33
C THR A 24 -22.19 -34.45 5.09
N ALA A 25 -22.50 -34.50 6.39
CA ALA A 25 -22.31 -33.35 7.25
C ALA A 25 -20.81 -33.07 7.29
N ILE A 26 -20.39 -31.88 6.84
CA ILE A 26 -19.01 -31.44 6.99
C ILE A 26 -18.77 -31.33 8.49
N SER A 27 -17.90 -32.16 9.02
CA SER A 27 -17.49 -32.15 10.43
C SER A 27 -16.64 -30.91 10.73
N ASP A 28 -16.63 -30.45 11.98
CA ASP A 28 -15.73 -29.37 12.40
C ASP A 28 -14.26 -29.70 12.08
N SER A 29 -13.86 -30.98 12.12
CA SER A 29 -12.52 -31.43 11.68
C SER A 29 -12.27 -31.31 10.17
N GLU A 30 -13.32 -31.39 9.35
CA GLU A 30 -13.23 -31.12 7.91
C GLU A 30 -13.28 -29.62 7.60
N LEU A 31 -13.90 -28.80 8.46
CA LEU A 31 -13.77 -27.34 8.41
C LEU A 31 -12.41 -26.86 8.93
N ASP A 32 -11.84 -27.53 9.94
CA ASP A 32 -10.50 -27.28 10.51
C ASP A 32 -9.37 -27.69 9.54
N SER A 33 -9.65 -28.57 8.57
CA SER A 33 -8.72 -28.84 7.47
C SER A 33 -8.89 -27.87 6.29
N VAL A 34 -9.94 -27.05 6.29
CA VAL A 34 -10.29 -26.09 5.23
C VAL A 34 -10.13 -24.63 5.70
N ILE A 35 -9.80 -24.39 6.98
CA ILE A 35 -9.34 -23.07 7.43
C ILE A 35 -8.10 -22.69 6.63
N ALA A 36 -8.07 -21.44 6.18
CA ALA A 36 -7.02 -20.77 5.43
C ALA A 36 -5.69 -20.74 6.21
N GLN A 37 -5.08 -21.90 6.39
CA GLN A 37 -3.82 -22.12 7.09
C GLN A 37 -2.63 -21.73 6.21
N GLU A 38 -2.84 -21.54 4.91
CA GLU A 38 -1.82 -21.06 4.00
C GLU A 38 -1.74 -19.53 4.07
N GLY A 39 -0.63 -19.03 4.64
CA GLY A 39 -0.33 -17.61 4.70
C GLY A 39 -0.42 -16.96 3.31
N VAL A 40 -0.98 -15.76 3.25
CA VAL A 40 -1.09 -15.02 1.98
C VAL A 40 0.27 -14.39 1.69
N THR A 41 0.87 -14.80 0.57
CA THR A 41 2.09 -14.17 0.04
C THR A 41 1.71 -13.23 -1.10
N ILE A 42 2.06 -11.96 -0.96
CA ILE A 42 1.95 -10.96 -2.03
C ILE A 42 3.37 -10.69 -2.53
N GLU A 43 3.65 -11.06 -3.77
CA GLU A 43 4.96 -10.85 -4.39
C GLU A 43 4.98 -9.52 -5.15
N PHE A 44 5.91 -8.64 -4.76
CA PHE A 44 6.18 -7.41 -5.49
C PHE A 44 7.41 -7.64 -6.39
N VAL A 45 7.16 -7.76 -7.70
CA VAL A 45 8.20 -7.88 -8.71
C VAL A 45 8.29 -6.57 -9.48
N ASN A 46 9.38 -5.82 -9.29
CA ASN A 46 9.65 -4.56 -10.00
C ASN A 46 8.51 -3.53 -9.90
N LEU A 47 7.79 -3.48 -8.77
CA LEU A 47 6.78 -2.44 -8.56
C LEU A 47 7.49 -1.12 -8.25
N THR A 48 7.41 -0.20 -9.22
CA THR A 48 7.96 1.15 -9.11
C THR A 48 6.84 2.18 -9.18
N LEU A 49 6.78 3.09 -8.20
CA LEU A 49 5.98 4.30 -8.33
C LEU A 49 6.82 5.38 -9.03
N ASN A 50 6.42 5.73 -10.25
CA ASN A 50 6.99 6.79 -11.06
C ASN A 50 6.01 7.97 -11.19
N ASN A 51 6.52 9.16 -11.54
CA ASN A 51 5.75 10.38 -11.85
C ASN A 51 5.10 11.10 -10.65
N VAL A 52 5.76 11.17 -9.50
CA VAL A 52 5.39 12.19 -8.50
C VAL A 52 5.94 13.53 -8.93
N SER A 53 5.06 14.49 -9.22
CA SER A 53 5.43 15.85 -9.58
C SER A 53 5.17 16.80 -8.41
N LEU A 54 6.21 17.52 -8.03
CA LEU A 54 6.12 18.76 -7.27
C LEU A 54 6.72 19.82 -8.18
N THR A 55 5.95 20.82 -8.60
CA THR A 55 6.44 21.84 -9.54
C THR A 55 7.09 23.01 -8.81
N THR A 56 6.52 23.36 -7.66
CA THR A 56 6.88 24.55 -6.90
C THR A 56 6.64 24.31 -5.42
N PHE A 57 7.57 24.76 -4.58
CA PHE A 57 7.37 24.90 -3.14
C PHE A 57 7.81 26.31 -2.77
N ALA A 58 6.92 27.12 -2.23
CA ALA A 58 7.21 28.48 -1.84
C ALA A 58 6.73 28.74 -0.41
N TRP A 59 7.51 29.53 0.31
CA TRP A 59 7.16 30.07 1.61
C TRP A 59 7.56 31.55 1.62
N GLY A 60 6.74 32.39 2.24
CA GLY A 60 6.89 33.83 2.12
C GLY A 60 5.83 34.56 2.91
N ASP A 61 5.91 35.88 2.85
CA ASP A 61 5.02 36.77 3.58
C ASP A 61 4.41 37.81 2.64
N ALA A 62 3.10 38.05 2.81
CA ALA A 62 2.37 39.07 2.10
C ALA A 62 2.64 40.42 2.79
N GLY A 63 3.32 41.34 2.09
CA GLY A 63 3.85 42.59 2.64
C GLY A 63 5.35 42.58 2.96
N GLY A 64 6.01 41.42 2.86
CA GLY A 64 7.45 41.30 3.15
C GLY A 64 7.78 41.48 4.64
N PHE A 65 9.04 41.75 4.97
CA PHE A 65 9.49 42.01 6.34
C PHE A 65 9.74 43.51 6.59
N THR A 66 9.98 43.89 7.85
CA THR A 66 10.15 45.30 8.25
C THR A 66 11.13 46.05 7.33
N GLY A 67 10.65 47.15 6.75
CA GLY A 67 11.42 48.00 5.81
C GLY A 67 11.20 47.71 4.33
N TYR A 68 10.43 46.67 3.99
CA TYR A 68 10.06 46.33 2.62
C TYR A 68 8.59 46.70 2.35
N THR A 69 8.29 47.08 1.11
CA THR A 69 6.96 47.59 0.72
C THR A 69 6.17 46.60 -0.13
N GLY A 70 6.62 45.35 -0.25
CA GLY A 70 6.02 44.36 -1.13
C GLY A 70 6.31 42.93 -0.70
N ASP A 71 5.51 42.01 -1.25
CA ASP A 71 5.57 40.57 -0.98
C ASP A 71 6.95 39.99 -1.27
N GLY A 72 7.36 39.03 -0.45
CA GLY A 72 8.62 38.31 -0.59
C GLY A 72 8.42 36.82 -0.42
N TRP A 73 8.81 36.05 -1.43
CA TRP A 73 8.70 34.61 -1.47
C TRP A 73 10.07 33.99 -1.74
N ALA A 74 10.38 32.93 -1.00
CA ALA A 74 11.53 32.07 -1.24
C ALA A 74 11.04 30.66 -1.50
N GLY A 75 11.81 29.86 -2.23
CA GLY A 75 11.42 28.48 -2.44
C GLY A 75 12.16 27.76 -3.54
N LEU A 76 11.58 26.63 -3.95
CA LEU A 76 12.08 25.77 -5.01
C LEU A 76 11.15 25.91 -6.22
N GLY A 77 11.72 26.33 -7.34
CA GLY A 77 11.08 26.30 -8.65
C GLY A 77 11.81 25.35 -9.60
N ASN A 78 11.15 24.99 -10.70
CA ASN A 78 11.71 24.07 -11.72
C ASN A 78 12.19 22.74 -11.13
N ILE A 79 11.45 22.21 -10.16
CA ILE A 79 11.82 20.97 -9.48
C ILE A 79 11.67 19.82 -10.47
N THR A 80 12.73 19.03 -10.61
CA THR A 80 12.73 17.78 -11.38
C THR A 80 13.16 16.65 -10.46
N ILE A 81 12.34 15.61 -10.39
CA ILE A 81 12.62 14.37 -9.67
C ILE A 81 12.79 13.28 -10.73
N GLY A 82 13.96 12.63 -10.73
CA GLY A 82 14.28 11.56 -11.67
C GLY A 82 14.83 10.32 -10.97
N GLY A 83 14.73 9.18 -11.63
CA GLY A 83 15.04 7.87 -11.05
C GLY A 83 13.84 7.27 -10.31
N ASP A 84 14.10 6.20 -9.56
CA ASP A 84 13.05 5.46 -8.84
C ASP A 84 12.70 6.19 -7.53
N LEU A 85 11.44 6.62 -7.33
CA LEU A 85 11.05 7.28 -6.08
C LEU A 85 10.88 6.28 -4.94
N VAL A 86 10.04 5.27 -5.16
CA VAL A 86 9.81 4.14 -4.24
C VAL A 86 9.87 2.85 -5.05
N VAL A 87 10.69 1.91 -4.58
CA VAL A 87 10.76 0.54 -5.10
C VAL A 87 10.42 -0.42 -3.98
N MET A 88 9.47 -1.31 -4.22
CA MET A 88 9.16 -2.44 -3.35
C MET A 88 9.65 -3.72 -3.99
N ASN A 89 10.47 -4.49 -3.27
CA ASN A 89 11.05 -5.72 -3.77
C ASN A 89 11.02 -6.84 -2.74
N GLY A 90 10.71 -8.04 -3.20
CA GLY A 90 10.61 -9.24 -2.37
C GLY A 90 9.19 -9.51 -1.85
N PRO A 91 9.01 -10.63 -1.14
CA PRO A 91 7.70 -11.05 -0.69
C PRO A 91 7.22 -10.22 0.50
N MET A 92 5.94 -9.87 0.48
CA MET A 92 5.18 -9.54 1.68
C MET A 92 4.48 -10.81 2.14
N VAL A 93 4.71 -11.20 3.40
CA VAL A 93 4.05 -12.37 4.01
C VAL A 93 3.13 -11.88 5.11
N ILE A 94 1.86 -12.26 5.04
CA ILE A 94 0.85 -11.92 6.04
C ILE A 94 0.42 -13.20 6.74
N ASP A 95 0.75 -13.29 8.02
CA ASP A 95 0.38 -14.40 8.89
C ASP A 95 -0.61 -13.92 9.94
N ILE A 96 -1.71 -14.66 10.10
CA ILE A 96 -2.69 -14.43 11.15
C ILE A 96 -2.69 -15.66 12.03
N GLY A 97 -2.49 -15.48 13.34
CA GLY A 97 -2.40 -16.62 14.23
C GLY A 97 -2.55 -16.27 15.71
N THR A 98 -2.78 -17.30 16.50
CA THR A 98 -3.03 -17.20 17.94
C THR A 98 -2.04 -18.07 18.71
N ASN A 99 -1.23 -17.45 19.56
CA ASN A 99 -0.40 -18.13 20.56
C ASN A 99 -0.35 -17.24 21.82
N GLY A 100 -1.34 -17.40 22.70
CA GLY A 100 -1.64 -16.48 23.80
C GLY A 100 -2.53 -15.32 23.36
N THR A 101 -2.07 -14.50 22.41
CA THR A 101 -2.84 -13.38 21.83
C THR A 101 -2.95 -13.53 20.33
N THR A 102 -4.14 -13.27 19.78
CA THR A 102 -4.35 -13.21 18.32
C THR A 102 -3.67 -11.97 17.76
N ARG A 103 -2.86 -12.16 16.72
CA ARG A 103 -2.15 -11.05 16.05
C ARG A 103 -2.06 -11.27 14.55
N VAL A 104 -1.86 -10.16 13.84
CA VAL A 104 -1.42 -10.16 12.44
C VAL A 104 0.06 -9.82 12.41
N ASN A 105 0.86 -10.73 11.90
CA ASN A 105 2.29 -10.50 11.63
C ASN A 105 2.46 -10.26 10.14
N ILE A 106 3.10 -9.15 9.79
CA ILE A 106 3.40 -8.81 8.40
C ILE A 106 4.92 -8.71 8.27
N LEU A 107 5.51 -9.65 7.52
CA LEU A 107 6.86 -9.48 7.02
C LEU A 107 6.79 -8.49 5.86
N LEU A 108 7.45 -7.35 6.03
CA LEU A 108 7.44 -6.32 5.00
C LEU A 108 8.36 -6.71 3.86
N PRO A 109 7.97 -6.41 2.60
CA PRO A 109 8.92 -6.44 1.50
C PRO A 109 9.98 -5.35 1.74
N THR A 110 11.10 -5.40 1.02
CA THR A 110 12.06 -4.30 1.08
C THR A 110 11.44 -3.09 0.41
N ILE A 111 11.19 -2.02 1.16
CA ILE A 111 10.72 -0.73 0.64
C ILE A 111 11.92 0.20 0.59
N SER A 112 12.29 0.68 -0.59
CA SER A 112 13.42 1.57 -0.78
C SER A 112 13.03 2.87 -1.48
N LEU A 113 13.49 3.98 -0.93
CA LEU A 113 13.53 5.28 -1.60
C LEU A 113 14.76 5.33 -2.50
N GLY A 114 14.62 5.77 -3.74
CA GLY A 114 15.73 5.81 -4.70
C GLY A 114 16.03 4.49 -5.41
N GLY A 115 15.52 3.35 -4.92
CA GLY A 115 15.80 2.04 -5.51
C GLY A 115 17.30 1.75 -5.70
N THR A 116 17.62 0.96 -6.73
CA THR A 116 19.01 0.62 -7.09
C THR A 116 19.75 1.82 -7.69
N ASN A 117 19.06 2.64 -8.48
CA ASN A 117 19.67 3.70 -9.28
C ASN A 117 19.85 5.02 -8.51
N GLY A 118 19.19 5.15 -7.36
CA GLY A 118 19.13 6.38 -6.57
C GLY A 118 18.08 7.37 -7.11
N MET A 119 17.54 8.18 -6.21
CA MET A 119 16.68 9.30 -6.58
C MET A 119 17.53 10.55 -6.78
N ASN A 120 17.33 11.24 -7.90
CA ASN A 120 17.96 12.51 -8.21
C ASN A 120 16.91 13.62 -8.12
N VAL A 121 17.22 14.70 -7.41
CA VAL A 121 16.38 15.89 -7.33
C VAL A 121 17.19 17.11 -7.73
N THR A 122 16.75 17.83 -8.76
CA THR A 122 17.31 19.12 -9.13
C THR A 122 16.23 20.20 -9.03
N ALA A 123 16.55 21.33 -8.40
CA ALA A 123 15.64 22.46 -8.34
C ALA A 123 16.41 23.79 -8.33
N SER A 124 15.76 24.85 -8.81
CA SER A 124 16.26 26.22 -8.66
C SER A 124 15.78 26.78 -7.32
N ILE A 125 16.69 27.22 -6.46
CA ILE A 125 16.35 28.01 -5.29
C ILE A 125 16.06 29.43 -5.80
N LYS A 126 14.82 29.89 -5.66
CA LYS A 126 14.36 31.18 -6.20
C LYS A 126 13.91 32.11 -5.08
N LEU A 127 14.12 33.40 -5.31
CA LEU A 127 13.51 34.50 -4.60
C LEU A 127 12.61 35.27 -5.57
N ASP A 128 11.38 35.58 -5.18
CA ASP A 128 10.39 36.20 -6.05
C ASP A 128 9.44 37.11 -5.25
N SER A 129 8.75 38.02 -5.92
CA SER A 129 7.65 38.79 -5.35
C SER A 129 6.30 38.06 -5.46
N THR A 130 6.28 36.87 -6.07
CA THR A 130 5.08 36.03 -6.20
C THR A 130 5.34 34.61 -5.70
N SER A 131 4.33 34.00 -5.07
CA SER A 131 4.40 32.60 -4.60
C SER A 131 4.49 31.57 -5.74
N ALA A 132 4.16 31.98 -6.97
CA ALA A 132 4.31 31.15 -8.16
C ALA A 132 5.79 30.92 -8.53
N LEU A 133 6.72 31.74 -8.01
CA LEU A 133 8.14 31.73 -8.35
C LEU A 133 8.39 31.76 -9.87
N SER A 134 7.49 32.40 -10.63
CA SER A 134 7.47 32.43 -12.09
C SER A 134 8.16 33.67 -12.68
N GLY A 135 8.51 34.64 -11.84
CA GLY A 135 9.21 35.86 -12.23
C GLY A 135 10.66 35.59 -12.66
N ALA A 136 11.23 36.54 -13.40
CA ALA A 136 12.63 36.54 -13.83
C ALA A 136 13.64 36.81 -12.68
N SER A 137 13.17 36.92 -11.43
CA SER A 137 13.96 37.25 -10.25
C SER A 137 14.90 36.10 -9.83
N ALA A 138 16.03 36.50 -9.23
CA ALA A 138 17.28 35.76 -9.14
C ALA A 138 17.14 34.34 -8.60
N THR A 139 17.59 33.37 -9.40
CA THR A 139 18.03 32.07 -8.90
C THR A 139 19.13 32.33 -7.88
N ALA A 140 18.81 32.16 -6.59
CA ALA A 140 19.74 32.33 -5.50
C ALA A 140 20.71 31.15 -5.38
N GLY A 141 20.35 30.00 -5.95
CA GLY A 141 21.19 28.82 -6.00
C GLY A 141 20.53 27.64 -6.69
N VAL A 142 21.23 26.51 -6.70
CA VAL A 142 20.74 25.24 -7.23
C VAL A 142 20.73 24.23 -6.09
N LEU A 143 19.58 23.56 -5.91
CA LEU A 143 19.52 22.33 -5.13
C LEU A 143 19.83 21.19 -6.08
N ASP A 144 20.89 20.44 -5.80
CA ASP A 144 21.26 19.24 -6.56
C ASP A 144 21.50 18.08 -5.60
N ILE A 145 20.52 17.19 -5.51
CA ILE A 145 20.60 15.95 -4.74
C ILE A 145 20.82 14.82 -5.73
N LYS A 146 21.94 14.11 -5.59
CA LYS A 146 22.29 12.96 -6.42
C LYS A 146 22.27 11.67 -5.62
N GLY A 147 21.56 10.67 -6.16
CA GLY A 147 21.59 9.32 -5.65
C GLY A 147 21.03 9.14 -4.25
N LEU A 148 20.04 9.94 -3.84
CA LEU A 148 19.39 9.78 -2.53
C LEU A 148 18.80 8.38 -2.42
N LYS A 149 19.13 7.70 -1.32
CA LYS A 149 18.64 6.35 -1.01
C LYS A 149 18.22 6.27 0.45
N GLY A 150 17.12 5.56 0.70
CA GLY A 150 16.63 5.22 2.04
C GLY A 150 15.95 3.86 1.99
N GLN A 151 15.93 3.12 3.09
CA GLN A 151 15.34 1.78 3.11
C GLN A 151 14.60 1.53 4.42
N ILE A 152 13.45 0.85 4.30
CA ILE A 152 12.72 0.28 5.43
C ILE A 152 12.70 -1.24 5.21
N SER A 153 13.09 -1.98 6.25
CA SER A 153 13.04 -3.43 6.33
C SER A 153 12.65 -3.86 7.75
N GLY A 154 11.99 -5.01 7.88
CA GLY A 154 11.57 -5.57 9.17
C GLY A 154 10.16 -6.13 9.18
N THR A 155 9.55 -6.16 10.36
CA THR A 155 8.21 -6.73 10.58
C THR A 155 7.27 -5.71 11.21
N LEU A 156 6.03 -5.63 10.72
CA LEU A 156 4.93 -4.92 11.37
C LEU A 156 4.07 -5.93 12.14
N GLN A 157 3.70 -5.60 13.38
CA GLN A 157 2.83 -6.43 14.21
C GLN A 157 1.61 -5.60 14.64
N VAL A 158 0.42 -6.16 14.44
CA VAL A 158 -0.84 -5.58 14.89
C VAL A 158 -1.49 -6.54 15.88
N TYR A 159 -1.77 -6.03 17.08
CA TYR A 159 -2.37 -6.79 18.18
C TYR A 159 -3.87 -6.53 18.22
N ALA A 160 -4.66 -7.58 18.51
CA ALA A 160 -6.04 -7.39 18.93
C ALA A 160 -6.07 -6.71 20.31
N HIS A 161 -7.01 -5.78 20.49
CA HIS A 161 -7.27 -5.13 21.78
C HIS A 161 -8.34 -5.88 22.56
#